data_AF-A0A972UZ30-F1
#
_entry.id   AF-A0A972UZ30-F1
#
_cell.length_a   1.000
_cell.length_b   1.000
_cell.length_c   1.000
_cell.angle_alpha   90.00
_cell.angle_beta   90.00
_cell.angle_gamma   90.00
#
_symmetry.space_group_name_H-M   'P 1'
#
loop_
_entity.id
_entity.type
_entity.pdbx_description
1 polymer ?
#
loop_
_entity_poly.entity_id
_entity_poly.type
_entity_poly.pdbx_seq_one_letter_code
_entity_poly.pdbx_strand_id
1 'polypeptide(L)'
;MKTTKTQFLLFALLAFFLLAGNVNTEGTERESASSLEIVVEPAVELEEWMIDDYYSLNSDIFLNYYEEALVIEEWMVNDTDLSNETIGYTEETEKELEIESWMLNANI
;
A
#
# COMPACT_ATOMS: atom_id res chain seq x y z
N MET A 1 20.67 -38.08 53.67
CA MET A 1 19.47 -37.19 53.62
C MET A 1 19.69 -35.88 52.87
N LYS A 2 20.86 -35.22 52.92
CA LYS A 2 21.09 -33.99 52.14
C LYS A 2 21.23 -34.26 50.63
N THR A 3 22.02 -35.28 50.27
CA THR A 3 22.28 -35.67 48.87
C THR A 3 21.05 -36.19 48.13
N THR A 4 20.20 -36.97 48.80
CA THR A 4 18.95 -37.51 48.23
C THR A 4 17.94 -36.42 47.92
N LYS A 5 17.87 -35.36 48.74
CA LYS A 5 17.00 -34.20 48.48
C LYS A 5 17.50 -33.36 47.30
N THR A 6 18.82 -33.17 47.18
CA THR A 6 19.42 -32.47 46.04
C THR A 6 19.21 -33.22 44.72
N GLN A 7 19.37 -34.55 44.72
CA GLN A 7 19.12 -35.39 43.55
C GLN A 7 17.65 -35.35 43.12
N PHE A 8 16.73 -35.40 44.08
CA PHE A 8 15.29 -35.29 43.79
C PHE A 8 14.93 -33.92 43.18
N LEU A 9 15.50 -32.83 43.70
CA LEU A 9 15.26 -31.48 43.18
C LEU A 9 15.80 -31.31 41.76
N LEU A 10 16.96 -31.88 41.47
CA LEU A 10 17.59 -31.85 40.15
C LEU A 10 16.77 -32.66 39.13
N PHE A 11 16.25 -33.81 39.56
CA PHE A 11 15.35 -34.62 38.74
C PHE A 11 14.02 -33.90 38.46
N ALA A 12 13.42 -33.26 39.47
CA ALA A 12 12.19 -32.49 39.31
C ALA A 12 12.37 -31.31 38.34
N LEU A 13 13.51 -30.61 38.42
CA LEU A 13 13.83 -29.49 37.53
C LEU A 13 14.05 -29.97 36.09
N LEU A 14 14.77 -31.08 35.90
CA LEU A 14 14.96 -31.69 34.58
C LEU A 14 13.65 -32.15 33.96
N ALA A 15 12.78 -32.80 34.75
CA ALA A 15 11.46 -33.24 34.30
C ALA A 15 10.57 -32.06 33.89
N PHE A 16 10.60 -30.97 34.65
CA PHE A 16 9.88 -29.74 34.30
C PHE A 16 10.37 -29.16 32.97
N PHE A 17 11.69 -29.14 32.75
CA PHE A 17 12.27 -28.62 31.51
C PHE A 17 11.92 -29.47 30.28
N LEU A 18 11.91 -30.80 30.43
CA LEU A 18 11.51 -31.71 29.35
C LEU A 18 10.02 -31.62 29.02
N LEU A 19 9.17 -31.39 30.03
CA LEU A 19 7.73 -31.17 29.82
C LEU A 19 7.44 -29.81 29.17
N ALA A 20 8.15 -28.75 29.58
CA ALA A 20 8.00 -27.42 28.99
C ALA A 20 8.59 -27.33 27.58
N GLY A 21 9.65 -28.09 27.28
CA GLY A 21 10.31 -28.09 25.98
C GLY A 21 9.66 -28.98 24.91
N ASN A 22 8.71 -29.84 25.28
CA ASN A 22 8.01 -30.74 24.36
C ASN A 22 6.56 -30.29 24.08
N VAL A 23 6.37 -28.97 23.98
CA VAL A 23 5.13 -28.39 23.49
C VAL A 23 5.22 -28.30 21.96
N ASN A 24 4.42 -29.10 21.25
CA ASN A 24 4.22 -28.92 19.82
C ASN A 24 3.28 -27.72 19.64
N THR A 25 3.85 -26.52 19.58
CA THR A 25 3.08 -25.32 19.28
C THR A 25 3.12 -25.12 17.77
N GLU A 26 1.96 -25.18 17.10
CA GLU A 26 1.82 -24.54 15.81
C GLU A 26 2.19 -23.07 16.03
N GLY A 27 3.31 -22.66 15.43
CA GLY A 27 3.80 -21.30 15.58
C GLY A 27 2.66 -20.36 15.23
N THR A 28 2.34 -19.43 16.14
CA THR A 28 1.47 -18.33 15.74
C THR A 28 2.27 -17.53 14.73
N GLU A 29 2.02 -17.79 13.45
CA GLU A 29 2.47 -16.93 12.36
C GLU A 29 1.94 -15.54 12.69
N ARG A 30 2.82 -14.68 13.23
CA ARG A 30 2.54 -13.26 13.26
C ARG A 30 2.72 -12.77 11.84
N GLU A 31 1.65 -12.88 11.09
CA GLU A 31 1.43 -12.03 9.93
C GLU A 31 1.38 -10.59 10.45
N SER A 32 2.54 -9.95 10.53
CA SER A 32 2.60 -8.49 10.62
C SER A 32 2.25 -7.93 9.25
N ALA A 33 0.99 -8.06 8.86
CA ALA A 33 0.41 -7.21 7.84
C ALA A 33 0.43 -5.77 8.38
N SER A 34 0.92 -4.84 7.56
CA SER A 34 0.88 -3.42 7.85
C SER A 34 -0.56 -3.04 8.19
N SER A 35 -0.79 -2.29 9.27
CA SER A 35 -2.14 -1.84 9.67
C SER A 35 -2.83 -0.93 8.64
N LEU A 36 -2.17 -0.65 7.52
CA LEU A 36 -2.66 0.11 6.38
C LEU A 36 -3.33 -0.76 5.30
N GLU A 37 -3.14 -2.08 5.31
CA GLU A 37 -3.74 -2.99 4.30
C GLU A 37 -5.10 -3.54 4.73
N ILE A 38 -5.45 -3.45 6.01
CA ILE A 38 -6.79 -3.77 6.52
C ILE A 38 -7.63 -2.49 6.54
N VAL A 39 -7.78 -1.86 5.39
CA VAL A 39 -8.85 -0.87 5.18
C VAL A 39 -9.98 -1.61 4.49
N VAL A 40 -10.94 -2.05 5.29
CA VAL A 40 -12.24 -2.47 4.74
C VAL A 40 -12.92 -1.18 4.28
N GLU A 41 -12.92 -0.93 2.97
CA GLU A 41 -13.69 0.16 2.40
C GLU A 41 -15.17 -0.04 2.76
N PRO A 42 -15.85 1.00 3.27
CA PRO A 42 -17.28 0.91 3.54
C PRO A 42 -18.01 0.61 2.23
N ALA A 43 -19.05 -0.22 2.31
CA ALA A 43 -19.93 -0.44 1.17
C ALA A 43 -20.50 0.92 0.73
N VAL A 44 -20.39 1.23 -0.56
CA VAL A 44 -20.97 2.45 -1.14
C VAL A 44 -22.48 2.37 -0.95
N GLU A 45 -23.04 3.34 -0.20
CA GLU A 45 -24.48 3.51 -0.09
C GLU A 45 -24.99 4.18 -1.37
N LEU A 46 -25.93 3.54 -2.07
CA LEU A 46 -26.57 4.13 -3.22
C LEU A 46 -27.57 5.18 -2.75
N GLU A 47 -27.33 6.44 -3.12
CA GLU A 47 -28.25 7.53 -2.88
C GLU A 47 -29.38 7.54 -3.93
N GLU A 48 -30.56 8.09 -3.58
CA GLU A 48 -31.77 8.03 -4.42
C GLU A 48 -31.54 8.56 -5.85
N TRP A 49 -30.75 9.63 -6.00
CA TRP A 49 -30.39 10.20 -7.30
C TRP A 49 -29.50 9.30 -8.17
N MET A 50 -28.79 8.31 -7.58
CA MET A 50 -27.91 7.39 -8.31
C MET A 50 -28.70 6.26 -8.99
N ILE A 51 -29.92 6.01 -8.54
CA ILE A 51 -30.76 4.88 -8.97
C ILE A 51 -32.12 5.32 -9.52
N ASP A 52 -32.48 6.60 -9.36
CA ASP A 52 -33.73 7.13 -9.86
C ASP A 52 -33.65 7.40 -11.36
N ASP A 53 -34.46 6.64 -12.10
CA ASP A 53 -34.65 6.73 -13.55
C ASP A 53 -35.05 8.14 -14.00
N TYR A 54 -35.66 8.96 -13.14
CA TYR A 54 -35.92 10.37 -13.44
C TYR A 54 -34.61 11.13 -13.73
N TYR A 55 -33.53 10.89 -12.97
CA TYR A 55 -32.23 11.54 -13.23
C TYR A 55 -31.49 10.88 -14.40
N SER A 56 -31.71 9.58 -14.64
CA SER A 56 -31.08 8.85 -15.74
C SER A 56 -31.73 9.14 -17.12
N LEU A 57 -33.06 9.24 -17.18
CA LEU A 57 -33.83 9.50 -18.41
C LEU A 57 -33.92 10.99 -18.76
N ASN A 58 -33.67 11.88 -17.80
CA ASN A 58 -33.40 13.29 -18.09
C ASN A 58 -31.98 13.51 -18.64
N SER A 59 -31.26 12.46 -19.07
CA SER A 59 -30.07 12.62 -19.92
C SER A 59 -30.38 13.33 -21.25
N ASP A 60 -31.66 13.42 -21.64
CA ASP A 60 -32.10 14.29 -22.75
C ASP A 60 -32.08 15.78 -22.39
N ILE A 61 -31.73 16.13 -21.15
CA ILE A 61 -31.11 17.42 -20.82
C ILE A 61 -29.64 17.37 -21.25
N PHE A 62 -29.38 16.99 -22.51
CA PHE A 62 -28.38 17.70 -23.28
C PHE A 62 -28.91 19.12 -23.42
N LEU A 63 -28.77 19.90 -22.34
CA LEU A 63 -28.60 21.35 -22.43
C LEU A 63 -27.75 21.57 -23.67
N ASN A 64 -28.23 22.36 -24.62
CA ASN A 64 -27.42 22.86 -25.72
C ASN A 64 -26.29 23.67 -25.10
N TYR A 65 -25.28 22.99 -24.56
CA TYR A 65 -23.98 23.53 -24.28
C TYR A 65 -23.40 23.76 -25.65
N TYR A 66 -23.63 24.96 -26.16
CA TYR A 66 -22.73 25.53 -27.15
C TYR A 66 -21.41 25.67 -26.40
N GLU A 67 -20.58 24.63 -26.41
CA GLU A 67 -19.18 24.79 -26.06
C GLU A 67 -18.60 25.81 -27.04
N GLU A 68 -18.08 26.91 -26.52
CA GLU A 68 -17.31 27.83 -27.35
C GLU A 68 -16.18 27.03 -27.99
N ALA A 69 -15.94 27.26 -29.28
CA ALA A 69 -14.84 26.60 -29.97
C ALA A 69 -13.55 26.89 -29.20
N LEU A 70 -12.86 25.83 -28.78
CA LEU A 70 -11.59 25.94 -28.08
C LEU A 70 -10.60 26.68 -28.99
N VAL A 71 -10.33 27.95 -28.67
CA VAL A 71 -9.38 28.78 -29.42
C VAL A 71 -8.01 28.53 -28.83
N ILE A 72 -7.06 28.18 -29.69
CA ILE A 72 -5.66 28.08 -29.27
C ILE A 72 -5.16 29.51 -28.96
N GLU A 73 -4.75 29.73 -27.73
CA GLU A 73 -4.24 31.02 -27.27
C GLU A 73 -2.85 31.29 -27.87
N GLU A 74 -2.50 32.57 -28.09
CA GLU A 74 -1.28 32.95 -28.83
C GLU A 74 0.01 32.37 -28.21
N TRP A 75 0.07 32.29 -26.88
CA TRP A 75 1.21 31.70 -26.17
C TRP A 75 1.39 30.19 -26.41
N MET A 76 0.34 29.46 -26.82
CA MET A 76 0.41 28.03 -27.13
C MET A 76 1.07 27.75 -28.49
N VAL A 77 1.19 28.77 -29.35
CA VAL A 77 1.68 28.66 -30.73
C VAL A 77 2.81 29.63 -31.06
N ASN A 78 3.18 30.49 -30.11
CA ASN A 78 4.25 31.44 -30.31
C ASN A 78 5.60 30.73 -30.18
N ASP A 79 6.17 30.35 -31.34
CA ASP A 79 7.51 29.80 -31.44
C ASP A 79 8.59 30.69 -30.80
N THR A 80 8.34 32.01 -30.66
CA THR A 80 9.25 32.95 -30.01
C THR A 80 9.37 32.71 -28.51
N ASP A 81 8.30 32.24 -27.85
CA ASP A 81 8.30 31.90 -26.42
C ASP A 81 8.98 30.55 -26.19
N LEU A 82 8.80 29.60 -27.12
CA LEU A 82 9.45 28.28 -27.10
C LEU A 82 10.94 28.32 -27.47
N SER A 83 11.36 29.27 -28.31
CA SER A 83 12.74 29.37 -28.82
C SER A 83 13.66 30.27 -27.97
N ASN A 84 13.09 31.17 -27.16
CA ASN A 84 13.85 32.04 -26.26
C ASN A 84 14.11 31.44 -24.89
N GLU A 85 13.40 30.37 -24.51
CA GLU A 85 13.92 29.51 -23.45
C GLU A 85 15.15 28.81 -24.01
N THR A 86 16.32 29.37 -23.71
CA THR A 86 17.53 28.57 -23.62
C THR A 86 17.28 27.62 -22.45
N ILE A 87 16.49 26.56 -22.68
CA ILE A 87 16.34 25.44 -21.76
C ILE A 87 17.74 24.89 -21.66
N GLY A 88 18.46 25.34 -20.64
CA GLY A 88 19.74 24.77 -20.27
C GLY A 88 19.43 23.35 -19.87
N TYR A 89 19.50 22.43 -20.82
CA TYR A 89 19.52 21.01 -20.54
C TYR A 89 20.82 20.78 -19.77
N THR A 90 20.76 20.91 -18.44
CA THR A 90 21.73 20.26 -17.58
C THR A 90 21.55 18.77 -17.87
N GLU A 91 22.59 18.08 -18.29
CA GLU A 91 22.58 16.62 -18.30
C GLU A 91 22.45 16.17 -16.84
N GLU A 92 21.21 15.95 -16.41
CA GLU A 92 20.90 15.32 -15.13
C GLU A 92 21.43 13.89 -15.21
N THR A 93 22.56 13.64 -14.55
CA THR A 93 23.07 12.29 -14.42
C THR A 93 22.31 11.63 -13.30
N GLU A 94 21.31 10.81 -13.64
CA GLU A 94 20.64 9.98 -12.66
C GLU A 94 21.65 9.03 -12.00
N LYS A 95 21.55 8.89 -10.68
CA LYS A 95 22.36 7.92 -9.95
C LYS A 95 21.93 6.51 -10.38
N GLU A 96 22.91 5.62 -10.57
CA GLU A 96 22.63 4.21 -10.86
C GLU A 96 21.69 3.62 -9.79
N LEU A 97 20.66 2.92 -10.25
CA LEU A 97 19.67 2.30 -9.37
C LEU A 97 20.33 1.17 -8.59
N GLU A 98 20.55 1.38 -7.30
CA GLU A 98 21.06 0.36 -6.38
C GLU A 98 19.90 -0.51 -5.89
N ILE A 99 20.04 -1.84 -5.99
CA ILE A 99 19.07 -2.74 -5.35
C ILE A 99 19.33 -2.74 -3.85
N GLU A 100 18.41 -2.16 -3.10
CA GLU A 100 18.47 -2.13 -1.64
C GLU A 100 17.99 -3.46 -1.04
N SER A 101 18.48 -3.82 0.15
CA SER A 101 18.20 -5.14 0.76
C SER A 101 16.72 -5.43 0.98
N TRP A 102 15.87 -4.40 1.08
CA TRP A 102 14.41 -4.56 1.20
C TRP A 102 13.73 -4.88 -0.14
N MET A 103 14.38 -4.58 -1.28
CA MET A 103 13.89 -4.90 -2.63
C MET A 103 14.09 -6.38 -2.98
N LEU A 104 14.95 -7.08 -2.22
CA LEU A 104 15.15 -8.51 -2.35
C LEU A 104 14.19 -9.22 -1.38
N ASN A 105 13.08 -9.72 -1.92
CA ASN A 105 12.24 -10.65 -1.17
C ASN A 105 13.01 -11.97 -1.02
N ALA A 106 13.61 -12.19 0.15
CA ALA A 106 14.42 -13.37 0.44
C ALA A 106 13.58 -14.65 0.68
N ASN A 107 12.27 -14.63 0.38
CA ASN A 107 11.40 -15.80 0.46
C ASN A 107 11.41 -16.61 -0.85
N ILE A 108 12.56 -17.24 -1.14
CA ILE A 108 12.66 -18.38 -2.08
C ILE A 108 12.85 -19.64 -1.24
#